data_AF-A0A3Q2WSE1-F1
#
_entry.id   AF-A0A3Q2WSE1-F1
#
_cell.length_a   1.000
_cell.length_b   1.000
_cell.length_c   1.000
_cell.angle_alpha   90.00
_cell.angle_beta   90.00
_cell.angle_gamma   90.00
#
_symmetry.space_group_name_H-M   'P 1'
#
loop_
_entity.id
_entity.type
_entity.pdbx_description
1 polymer ?
#
loop_
_entity_poly.entity_id
_entity_poly.type
_entity_poly.pdbx_seq_one_letter_code
_entity_poly.pdbx_strand_id
1 'polypeptide(L)'
;MSLFLCGFPCITFEVGAKLEARDHHKNWYTATIEKIDYDKERVLIHYLQWSRRHDEWFQWNSPYLRPKERVSLRRQGLNPTRSQPDESDVSFTFVSGSKVLACWTDCRFYPAKILRVNKDESYTVRFYDGVVRTVKPTKVKPFQEVRNASL
;
A
#
# COMPACT_ATOMS: atom_id res chain seq x y z
N MET A 1 12.71 -9.29 13.86
CA MET A 1 11.35 -9.85 13.75
C MET A 1 10.40 -8.72 13.38
N SER A 2 9.91 -8.69 12.14
CA SER A 2 9.00 -7.63 11.65
C SER A 2 7.57 -8.15 11.74
N LEU A 3 6.96 -7.97 12.90
CA LEU A 3 5.59 -8.41 13.20
C LEU A 3 4.59 -7.44 12.57
N PHE A 4 3.91 -7.97 11.55
CA PHE A 4 2.49 -7.81 11.25
C PHE A 4 1.68 -7.02 12.29
N LEU A 5 0.99 -5.95 11.86
CA LEU A 5 -0.30 -5.59 12.44
C LEU A 5 -1.29 -5.17 11.34
N CYS A 6 -2.30 -6.02 11.21
CA CYS A 6 -3.54 -5.88 10.49
C CYS A 6 -4.38 -4.71 11.05
N GLY A 7 -4.98 -3.88 10.19
CA GLY A 7 -6.08 -3.01 10.61
C GLY A 7 -6.42 -1.82 9.71
N PHE A 8 -5.46 -1.21 9.03
CA PHE A 8 -5.69 -0.03 8.19
C PHE A 8 -5.07 -0.20 6.80
N PRO A 9 -5.60 0.42 5.74
CA PRO A 9 -5.19 0.16 4.37
C PRO A 9 -3.70 0.50 4.14
N CYS A 10 -2.77 -0.40 4.44
CA CYS A 10 -1.34 -0.26 4.18
C CYS A 10 -0.73 1.10 4.62
N ILE A 11 -0.94 1.51 5.88
CA ILE A 11 -0.04 2.50 6.51
C ILE A 11 1.29 1.80 6.76
N THR A 12 2.37 2.30 6.14
CA THR A 12 3.73 1.87 6.48
C THR A 12 4.15 2.60 7.75
N PHE A 13 4.24 1.88 8.87
CA PHE A 13 4.73 2.43 10.13
C PHE A 13 6.25 2.39 10.17
N GLU A 14 6.87 3.38 9.53
CA GLU A 14 8.31 3.60 9.51
C GLU A 14 8.60 5.07 9.83
N VAL A 15 9.66 5.34 10.58
CA VAL A 15 10.09 6.73 10.84
C VAL A 15 10.41 7.40 9.51
N GLY A 16 9.78 8.55 9.24
CA GLY A 16 9.83 9.27 7.97
C GLY A 16 8.72 8.88 6.98
N ALA A 17 7.93 7.84 7.24
CA ALA A 17 6.81 7.49 6.38
C ALA A 17 5.74 8.59 6.38
N LYS A 18 5.13 8.80 5.20
CA LYS A 18 4.10 9.81 4.99
C LYS A 18 2.70 9.19 5.11
N LEU A 19 1.85 9.86 5.88
CA LEU A 19 0.45 9.49 6.08
C LEU A 19 -0.42 10.75 6.11
N GLU A 20 -1.73 10.59 6.28
CA GLU A 20 -2.63 11.69 6.59
C GLU A 20 -3.15 11.54 8.01
N ALA A 21 -3.08 12.62 8.77
CA ALA A 21 -3.55 12.68 10.14
C ALA A 21 -4.69 13.70 10.24
N ARG A 22 -5.69 13.38 11.06
CA ARG A 22 -6.81 14.28 11.33
C ARG A 22 -6.45 15.23 12.47
N ASP A 23 -6.79 16.51 12.35
CA ASP A 23 -6.62 17.50 13.40
C ASP A 23 -7.86 17.61 14.31
N HIS A 24 -7.76 18.49 15.31
CA HIS A 24 -8.85 18.84 16.23
C HIS A 24 -10.07 19.47 15.53
N HIS A 25 -9.84 20.16 14.41
CA HIS A 25 -10.90 20.75 13.58
C HIS A 25 -11.50 19.74 12.58
N LYS A 26 -11.18 18.45 12.74
CA LYS A 26 -11.71 17.33 11.95
C LYS A 26 -11.26 17.32 10.48
N ASN A 27 -10.23 18.09 10.13
CA ASN A 27 -9.61 18.17 8.81
C ASN A 27 -8.45 17.19 8.69
N TRP A 28 -8.22 16.67 7.47
CA TRP A 28 -7.10 15.76 7.18
C TRP A 28 -5.92 16.54 6.61
N TYR A 29 -4.72 16.30 7.15
CA TYR A 29 -3.49 16.94 6.70
C TYR A 29 -2.41 15.90 6.42
N THR A 30 -1.55 16.20 5.44
CA THR A 30 -0.37 15.36 5.20
C THR A 30 0.61 15.49 6.37
N ALA A 31 1.04 14.35 6.89
CA ALA A 31 1.92 14.27 8.02
C ALA A 31 2.99 13.18 7.83
N THR A 32 4.01 13.21 8.67
CA THR A 32 5.09 12.22 8.71
C THR A 32 5.19 11.58 10.09
N ILE A 33 5.57 10.32 10.14
CA ILE A 33 5.91 9.64 11.40
C ILE A 33 7.30 10.13 11.83
N GLU A 34 7.39 10.93 12.89
CA GLU A 34 8.66 11.40 13.44
C GLU A 34 9.30 10.35 14.36
N LYS A 35 8.48 9.66 15.17
CA LYS A 35 8.93 8.62 16.12
C LYS A 35 7.87 7.53 16.29
N ILE A 36 8.32 6.35 16.70
CA ILE A 36 7.47 5.20 17.04
C ILE A 36 7.87 4.74 18.44
N ASP A 37 6.90 4.63 19.33
CA ASP A 37 7.02 4.07 20.68
C ASP A 37 6.31 2.71 20.66
N TYR A 38 7.10 1.63 20.59
CA TYR A 38 6.58 0.26 20.52
C TYR A 38 6.00 -0.23 21.85
N ASP A 39 6.53 0.25 22.98
CA ASP A 39 6.07 -0.17 24.31
C ASP A 39 4.68 0.40 24.62
N LYS A 40 4.41 1.61 24.13
CA LYS A 40 3.12 2.30 24.34
C LYS A 40 2.21 2.26 23.14
N GLU A 41 2.62 1.59 22.05
CA GLU A 41 1.83 1.46 20.83
C GLU A 41 1.43 2.80 20.18
N ARG A 42 2.36 3.77 20.18
CA ARG A 42 2.10 5.14 19.70
C ARG A 42 3.08 5.59 18.64
N VAL A 43 2.62 6.51 17.81
CA VAL A 43 3.42 7.18 16.79
C VAL A 43 3.34 8.69 16.99
N LEU A 44 4.48 9.36 16.89
CA LEU A 44 4.56 10.81 16.91
C LEU A 44 4.37 11.30 15.48
N ILE A 45 3.35 12.12 15.27
CA ILE A 45 2.96 12.63 13.96
C ILE A 45 3.37 14.09 13.86
N HIS A 46 4.11 14.41 12.79
CA HIS A 46 4.47 15.77 12.42
C HIS A 46 3.67 16.22 11.19
N TYR A 47 2.88 17.27 11.32
CA TYR A 47 2.11 17.85 10.22
C TYR A 47 3.04 18.69 9.31
N LEU A 48 3.18 18.30 8.03
CA LEU A 48 4.21 18.85 7.14
C LEU A 48 4.17 20.37 6.92
N GLN A 49 3.00 20.99 7.05
CA GLN A 49 2.83 22.44 6.83
C GLN A 49 2.78 23.23 8.15
N TRP A 50 2.97 22.57 9.29
CA TRP A 50 2.77 23.15 10.60
C TRP A 50 4.08 23.13 11.40
N SER A 51 4.19 24.03 12.38
CA SER A 51 5.32 24.01 13.31
C SER A 51 5.29 22.74 14.18
N ARG A 52 6.47 22.20 14.53
CA ARG A 52 6.67 21.04 15.40
C ARG A 52 5.97 21.11 16.76
N ARG A 53 5.57 22.32 17.19
CA ARG A 53 4.76 22.50 18.42
C ARG A 53 3.37 21.85 18.35
N HIS A 54 2.91 21.50 17.15
CA HIS A 54 1.65 20.80 16.93
C HIS A 54 1.86 19.30 16.67
N ASP A 55 3.07 18.79 16.92
CA ASP A 55 3.34 17.36 16.80
C ASP A 55 2.62 16.63 17.92
N GLU A 56 1.92 15.56 17.57
CA GLU A 56 1.02 14.87 18.48
C GLU A 56 1.26 13.36 18.46
N TRP A 57 1.16 12.75 19.63
CA TRP A 57 1.22 11.29 19.78
C TRP A 57 -0.14 10.68 19.52
N PHE A 58 -0.21 9.82 18.51
CA PHE A 58 -1.39 9.02 18.21
C PHE A 58 -1.15 7.58 18.62
N GLN A 59 -2.20 6.88 19.05
CA GLN A 59 -2.17 5.41 19.03
C GLN A 59 -1.98 4.94 17.58
N TRP A 60 -1.12 3.95 17.36
CA TRP A 60 -0.84 3.45 16.01
C TRP A 60 -2.08 2.87 15.28
N ASN A 61 -3.11 2.48 16.03
CA ASN A 61 -4.40 1.98 15.55
C ASN A 61 -5.49 3.06 15.54
N SER A 62 -5.10 4.33 15.73
CA SER A 62 -6.04 5.43 15.81
C SER A 62 -6.79 5.61 14.49
N PRO A 63 -8.13 5.75 14.50
CA PRO A 63 -8.92 6.01 13.29
C PRO A 63 -8.66 7.41 12.70
N TYR A 64 -7.88 8.25 13.40
CA TYR A 64 -7.44 9.57 12.95
C TYR A 64 -6.16 9.52 12.13
N LEU A 65 -5.58 8.33 11.92
CA LEU A 65 -4.50 8.09 10.98
C LEU A 65 -5.05 7.32 9.78
N ARG A 66 -4.74 7.82 8.59
CA ARG A 66 -5.03 7.11 7.35
C ARG A 66 -3.78 7.13 6.46
N PRO A 67 -3.63 6.14 5.58
CA PRO A 67 -2.56 6.19 4.60
C PRO A 67 -2.76 7.42 3.74
N LYS A 68 -1.67 8.10 3.42
CA LYS A 68 -1.74 9.15 2.41
C LYS A 68 -2.29 8.50 1.15
N GLU A 69 -3.40 9.03 0.64
CA GLU A 69 -3.83 8.67 -0.71
C GLU A 69 -2.61 8.88 -1.60
N ARG A 70 -2.04 7.78 -2.12
CA ARG A 70 -1.17 7.88 -3.28
C ARG A 70 -2.12 8.47 -4.31
N VAL A 71 -2.01 9.78 -4.52
CA VAL A 71 -2.63 10.45 -5.65
C VAL A 71 -2.17 9.64 -6.84
N SER A 72 -3.01 8.70 -7.28
CA SER A 72 -2.96 8.23 -8.64
C SER A 72 -3.13 9.52 -9.42
N LEU A 73 -2.07 9.96 -10.08
CA LEU A 73 -2.04 11.12 -10.97
C LEU A 73 -2.94 10.89 -12.20
N ARG A 74 -4.02 10.12 -12.07
CA ARG A 74 -5.06 9.91 -13.06
C ARG A 74 -5.97 11.13 -13.23
N ARG A 75 -5.71 12.24 -12.52
CA ARG A 75 -6.45 13.50 -12.70
C ARG A 75 -5.55 14.71 -12.95
N GLN A 76 -4.52 14.59 -13.77
CA GLN A 76 -4.02 15.73 -14.54
C GLN A 76 -3.28 15.23 -15.78
N GLY A 77 -3.95 15.27 -16.93
CA GLY A 77 -3.41 14.88 -18.23
C GLY A 77 -2.31 15.83 -18.69
N LEU A 78 -1.08 15.62 -18.22
CA LEU A 78 0.11 16.22 -18.77
C LEU A 78 1.11 15.10 -19.06
N ASN A 79 1.26 14.79 -20.34
CA ASN A 79 2.37 14.02 -20.89
C ASN A 79 3.70 14.75 -20.58
N PRO A 80 4.70 14.05 -20.05
CA PRO A 80 6.09 14.32 -20.40
C PRO A 80 6.62 13.12 -21.17
N THR A 81 6.95 13.41 -22.42
CA THR A 81 7.74 12.60 -23.34
C THR A 81 8.95 11.92 -22.70
N ARG A 82 9.09 10.63 -23.05
CA ARG A 82 10.32 9.83 -23.18
C ARG A 82 11.17 9.54 -21.92
N SER A 83 11.60 8.28 -21.90
CA SER A 83 12.61 7.62 -21.06
C SER A 83 12.22 7.28 -19.62
N GLN A 84 12.06 5.97 -19.40
CA GLN A 84 11.80 5.22 -18.15
C GLN A 84 10.32 5.09 -17.75
N PRO A 85 9.68 3.92 -18.04
CA PRO A 85 8.37 3.64 -17.47
C PRO A 85 8.51 3.36 -15.98
N ASP A 86 7.96 4.25 -15.17
CA ASP A 86 7.63 4.00 -13.76
C ASP A 86 6.61 2.85 -13.70
N GLU A 87 7.05 1.70 -13.18
CA GLU A 87 6.35 0.42 -13.06
C GLU A 87 5.19 0.47 -12.04
N SER A 88 4.27 1.44 -12.16
CA SER A 88 3.20 1.61 -11.18
C SER A 88 1.80 1.89 -11.75
N ASP A 89 1.63 2.06 -13.07
CA ASP A 89 0.30 2.32 -13.66
C ASP A 89 0.02 1.59 -14.99
N VAL A 90 0.54 0.35 -15.13
CA VAL A 90 0.06 -0.56 -16.18
C VAL A 90 -1.10 -1.37 -15.59
N SER A 91 -2.32 -1.14 -16.09
CA SER A 91 -3.46 -1.99 -15.80
C SER A 91 -3.27 -3.35 -16.48
N PHE A 92 -2.69 -4.29 -15.73
CA PHE A 92 -2.48 -5.65 -16.22
C PHE A 92 -3.77 -6.45 -16.08
N THR A 93 -4.35 -6.82 -17.21
CA THR A 93 -5.45 -7.79 -17.25
C THR A 93 -4.88 -9.20 -17.26
N PHE A 94 -5.10 -9.94 -16.18
CA PHE A 94 -4.63 -11.33 -16.07
C PHE A 94 -5.72 -12.32 -16.48
N VAL A 95 -5.30 -13.47 -17.01
CA VAL A 95 -6.20 -14.58 -17.38
C VAL A 95 -6.05 -15.74 -16.40
N SER A 96 -7.02 -16.66 -16.39
CA SER A 96 -6.90 -17.90 -15.63
C SER A 96 -5.62 -18.64 -16.02
N GLY A 97 -4.83 -19.03 -15.02
CA GLY A 97 -3.55 -19.68 -15.19
C GLY A 97 -2.34 -18.76 -15.02
N SER A 98 -2.50 -17.43 -15.11
CA SER A 98 -1.39 -16.49 -14.96
C SER A 98 -0.78 -16.54 -13.55
N LYS A 99 0.56 -16.54 -13.48
CA LYS A 99 1.29 -16.32 -12.23
C LYS A 99 1.29 -14.82 -11.93
N VAL A 100 0.96 -14.47 -10.70
CA VAL A 100 0.83 -13.09 -10.23
C VAL A 100 1.37 -12.97 -8.81
N LEU A 101 1.58 -11.73 -8.38
CA LEU A 101 1.76 -11.40 -6.99
C LEU A 101 0.42 -10.88 -6.45
N ALA A 102 -0.17 -11.55 -5.46
CA ALA A 102 -1.44 -11.15 -4.86
C ALA A 102 -1.23 -10.62 -3.44
N CYS A 103 -1.97 -9.58 -3.07
CA CYS A 103 -1.92 -8.97 -1.76
C CYS A 103 -2.64 -9.86 -0.72
N TRP A 104 -1.94 -10.20 0.36
CA TRP A 104 -2.48 -10.95 1.49
C TRP A 104 -3.07 -10.01 2.56
N THR A 105 -3.64 -10.57 3.63
CA THR A 105 -4.30 -9.79 4.71
C THR A 105 -3.34 -8.87 5.47
N ASP A 106 -2.04 -9.09 5.35
CA ASP A 106 -0.97 -8.27 5.92
C ASP A 106 -0.46 -7.17 4.98
N CYS A 107 -1.16 -6.96 3.86
CA CYS A 107 -0.80 -6.03 2.79
C CYS A 107 0.50 -6.35 2.03
N ARG A 108 1.13 -7.51 2.27
CA ARG A 108 2.28 -7.96 1.47
C ARG A 108 1.83 -8.74 0.25
N PHE A 109 2.66 -8.73 -0.78
CA PHE A 109 2.40 -9.39 -2.05
C PHE A 109 3.12 -10.73 -2.10
N TYR A 110 2.36 -11.81 -2.28
CA TYR A 110 2.89 -13.18 -2.32
C TYR A 110 2.61 -13.85 -3.67
N PRO A 111 3.46 -14.81 -4.10
CA PRO A 111 3.24 -15.58 -5.31
C PRO A 111 1.89 -16.31 -5.28
N ALA A 112 1.13 -16.11 -6.34
CA ALA A 112 -0.17 -16.72 -6.53
C ALA A 112 -0.43 -17.04 -8.01
N LYS A 113 -1.46 -17.84 -8.26
CA LYS A 113 -1.95 -18.19 -9.59
C LYS A 113 -3.40 -17.78 -9.73
N ILE A 114 -3.76 -17.05 -10.79
CA ILE A 114 -5.16 -16.75 -11.11
C ILE A 114 -5.86 -18.08 -11.41
N LEU A 115 -6.84 -18.45 -10.62
CA LEU A 115 -7.73 -19.58 -10.91
C LEU A 115 -8.84 -19.16 -11.87
N ARG A 116 -9.45 -18.00 -11.61
CA ARG A 116 -10.62 -17.53 -12.37
C ARG A 116 -10.71 -16.01 -12.36
N VAL A 117 -11.17 -15.46 -13.48
CA VAL A 117 -11.62 -14.06 -13.59
C VAL A 117 -13.15 -14.04 -13.39
N ASN A 118 -13.61 -13.23 -12.44
CA ASN A 118 -15.02 -13.08 -12.09
C ASN A 118 -15.68 -12.00 -12.96
N LYS A 119 -17.03 -11.99 -13.00
CA LYS A 119 -17.81 -11.03 -13.80
C LYS A 119 -17.66 -9.58 -13.32
N ASP A 120 -17.30 -9.39 -12.07
CA ASP A 120 -17.05 -8.09 -11.42
C ASP A 120 -15.60 -7.61 -11.58
N GLU A 121 -14.85 -8.18 -12.54
CA GLU A 121 -13.43 -7.92 -12.79
C GLU A 121 -12.49 -8.33 -11.63
N SER A 122 -13.00 -9.01 -10.59
CA SER A 122 -12.14 -9.56 -9.54
C SER A 122 -11.49 -10.87 -9.97
N TYR A 123 -10.37 -11.20 -9.33
CA TYR A 123 -9.62 -12.42 -9.58
C TYR A 123 -9.73 -13.36 -8.40
N THR A 124 -10.12 -14.61 -8.66
CA THR A 124 -9.93 -15.70 -7.71
C THR A 124 -8.52 -16.24 -7.91
N VAL A 125 -7.67 -16.10 -6.90
CA VAL A 125 -6.26 -16.50 -6.90
C VAL A 125 -6.02 -17.63 -5.90
N ARG A 126 -5.05 -18.50 -6.22
CA ARG A 126 -4.51 -19.49 -5.29
C ARG A 126 -3.07 -19.14 -4.96
N PHE A 127 -2.79 -18.90 -3.69
CA PHE A 127 -1.45 -18.68 -3.17
C PHE A 127 -0.66 -20.00 -3.16
N TYR A 128 0.68 -19.90 -3.13
CA TYR A 128 1.55 -21.09 -3.20
C TYR A 128 1.49 -21.96 -1.94
N ASP A 129 1.01 -21.42 -0.82
CA ASP A 129 0.65 -22.15 0.40
C ASP A 129 -0.67 -22.96 0.26
N GLY A 130 -1.35 -22.84 -0.88
CA GLY A 130 -2.58 -23.55 -1.22
C GLY A 130 -3.87 -22.77 -0.95
N VAL A 131 -3.82 -21.62 -0.28
CA VAL A 131 -5.01 -20.85 0.10
C VAL A 131 -5.62 -20.14 -1.10
N VAL A 132 -6.95 -20.18 -1.22
CA VAL A 132 -7.71 -19.55 -2.31
C VAL A 132 -8.42 -18.30 -1.80
N ARG A 133 -8.30 -17.18 -2.53
CA ARG A 133 -8.98 -15.91 -2.21
C ARG A 133 -9.43 -15.17 -3.45
N THR A 134 -10.43 -14.33 -3.29
CA THR A 134 -10.86 -13.36 -4.30
C THR A 134 -10.26 -11.99 -3.99
N VAL A 135 -9.59 -11.38 -4.97
CA VAL A 135 -8.88 -10.11 -4.85
C VAL A 135 -9.25 -9.20 -6.01
N LYS A 136 -9.30 -7.88 -5.75
CA LYS A 136 -9.52 -6.89 -6.81
C LYS A 136 -8.26 -6.74 -7.67
N PRO A 137 -8.37 -6.26 -8.92
CA PRO A 137 -7.20 -5.98 -9.76
C PRO A 137 -6.15 -5.09 -9.08
N THR A 138 -6.59 -4.11 -8.28
CA THR A 138 -5.71 -3.22 -7.49
C THR A 138 -4.85 -3.93 -6.44
N LYS A 139 -5.17 -5.19 -6.13
CA LYS A 139 -4.49 -6.05 -5.16
C LYS A 139 -3.67 -7.15 -5.84
N VAL A 140 -3.45 -7.04 -7.15
CA VAL A 140 -2.67 -8.00 -7.95
C VAL A 140 -1.61 -7.25 -8.76
N LYS A 141 -0.40 -7.80 -8.81
CA LYS A 141 0.75 -7.28 -9.56
C LYS A 141 1.32 -8.36 -10.48
N PRO A 142 2.01 -7.99 -11.58
CA PRO A 142 2.68 -8.97 -12.42
C PRO A 142 3.74 -9.73 -11.59
N PHE A 143 3.84 -11.03 -11.82
CA PHE A 143 4.91 -11.83 -11.27
C PHE A 143 6.15 -11.64 -12.15
N GLN A 144 7.03 -10.73 -11.77
CA GLN A 144 8.35 -10.60 -12.39
C GLN A 144 9.26 -11.66 -11.79
N GLU A 145 9.47 -12.75 -12.54
CA GLU A 145 10.59 -13.64 -12.27
C GLU A 145 11.85 -12.87 -12.64
N VAL A 146 12.65 -12.50 -11.63
CA VAL A 146 13.96 -11.90 -11.84
C VAL A 146 14.77 -12.91 -12.63
N ARG A 147 14.80 -12.75 -13.95
CA ARG A 147 15.76 -13.44 -14.80
C ARG A 147 17.10 -12.86 -14.41
N ASN A 148 17.78 -13.53 -13.49
CA ASN A 148 19.22 -13.36 -13.34
C ASN A 148 19.80 -13.56 -14.73
N ALA A 149 20.25 -12.46 -15.34
CA ALA A 149 21.12 -12.52 -16.49
C ALA A 149 22.34 -13.29 -16.00
N SER A 150 22.44 -14.55 -16.41
CA SER A 150 23.65 -15.33 -16.29
C SER A 150 24.76 -14.56 -17.01
N LEU A 151 25.86 -14.30 -16.29
CA LEU A 151 27.13 -13.84 -16.85
C LEU A 151 27.64 -14.83 -17.91
#